data_AF-A0A931M598-F1
#
_entry.id   AF-A0A931M598-F1
#
_cell.length_a   1.000
_cell.length_b   1.000
_cell.length_c   1.000
_cell.angle_alpha   90.00
_cell.angle_beta   90.00
_cell.angle_gamma   90.00
#
_symmetry.space_group_name_H-M   'P 1'
#
loop_
_entity.id
_entity.type
_entity.pdbx_description
1 polymer ?
#
loop_
_entity_poly.entity_id
_entity_poly.type
_entity_poly.pdbx_seq_one_letter_code
_entity_poly.pdbx_strand_id
1 'polypeptide(L)'
;METLTDIIAQIKNYMTALDWQYIITFIIICYGINNYKVKEGIQKVTGTQTRTRYRVILIGIIYGTGLYFLRGYKIQQIENLLQSFIFALVFHKFIVEALLFWLVKHALPESISKHLVDEEQLKNLNPDKADGEH
;
A
#
# COMPACT_ATOMS: atom_id res chain seq x y z
N MET A 1 33.88 6.35 -2.98
CA MET A 1 32.84 6.18 -1.93
C MET A 1 31.91 7.39 -1.80
N GLU A 2 32.31 8.59 -2.24
CA GLU A 2 31.42 9.79 -2.24
C GLU A 2 30.18 9.62 -3.11
N THR A 3 30.33 9.13 -4.34
CA THR A 3 29.21 8.99 -5.30
C THR A 3 28.05 8.11 -4.81
N LEU A 4 28.35 6.97 -4.17
CA LEU A 4 27.32 6.10 -3.58
C LEU A 4 26.58 6.79 -2.43
N THR A 5 27.31 7.55 -1.61
CA THR A 5 26.75 8.25 -0.47
C THR A 5 25.79 9.35 -0.93
N ASP A 6 26.14 10.07 -2.00
CA ASP A 6 25.30 11.11 -2.59
C ASP A 6 24.02 10.55 -3.22
N ILE A 7 24.12 9.40 -3.92
CA ILE A 7 22.95 8.71 -4.48
C ILE A 7 22.00 8.28 -3.36
N ILE A 8 22.53 7.69 -2.28
CA ILE A 8 21.72 7.28 -1.13
C ILE A 8 21.06 8.50 -0.47
N ALA A 9 21.77 9.62 -0.35
CA ALA A 9 21.22 10.86 0.20
C ALA A 9 20.06 11.39 -0.66
N GLN A 10 20.20 11.37 -1.99
CA GLN A 10 19.12 11.77 -2.90
C GLN A 10 17.90 10.86 -2.77
N ILE A 11 18.11 9.54 -2.69
CA ILE A 11 17.00 8.57 -2.48
C ILE A 11 16.31 8.84 -1.15
N LYS A 12 17.07 9.07 -0.07
CA LYS A 12 16.50 9.41 1.24
C LYS A 12 15.66 10.68 1.18
N ASN A 13 16.19 11.73 0.56
CA ASN A 13 15.48 13.01 0.42
C ASN A 13 14.21 12.87 -0.42
N TYR A 14 14.26 12.05 -1.47
CA TYR A 14 13.06 11.72 -2.25
C TYR A 14 12.03 10.97 -1.38
N MET A 15 12.45 9.93 -0.66
CA MET A 15 11.59 9.14 0.23
C MET A 15 10.96 9.96 1.36
N THR A 16 11.67 10.94 1.92
CA THR A 16 11.13 11.80 2.99
C THR A 16 10.17 12.87 2.46
N ALA A 17 10.27 13.25 1.18
CA ALA A 17 9.35 14.20 0.55
C ALA A 17 7.99 13.59 0.19
N LEU A 18 7.88 12.26 0.13
CA LEU A 18 6.63 11.56 -0.17
C LEU A 18 5.60 11.67 0.96
N ASP A 19 4.32 11.73 0.57
CA ASP A 19 3.18 11.69 1.49
C ASP A 19 2.86 10.23 1.85
N TRP A 20 3.57 9.71 2.86
CA TRP A 20 3.37 8.36 3.37
C TRP A 20 1.96 8.10 3.89
N GLN A 21 1.30 9.13 4.43
CA GLN A 21 -0.08 9.00 4.89
C GLN A 21 -1.01 8.72 3.71
N TYR A 22 -0.86 9.48 2.62
CA TYR A 22 -1.58 9.22 1.36
C TYR A 22 -1.26 7.83 0.80
N ILE A 23 0.02 7.43 0.75
CA ILE A 23 0.45 6.13 0.20
C ILE A 23 -0.22 4.97 0.94
N ILE A 24 -0.13 4.95 2.27
CA ILE A 24 -0.64 3.85 3.10
C ILE A 24 -2.16 3.76 2.98
N THR A 25 -2.86 4.90 3.12
CA THR A 25 -4.33 4.94 3.02
C THR A 25 -4.82 4.55 1.64
N PHE A 26 -4.18 5.04 0.58
CA PHE A 26 -4.49 4.66 -0.81
C PHE A 26 -4.36 3.15 -1.04
N ILE A 27 -3.30 2.53 -0.51
CA ILE A 27 -3.08 1.08 -0.61
C ILE A 27 -4.17 0.30 0.13
N ILE A 28 -4.52 0.72 1.35
CA ILE A 28 -5.58 0.09 2.15
C ILE A 28 -6.93 0.18 1.40
N ILE A 29 -7.27 1.36 0.87
CA ILE A 29 -8.49 1.56 0.08
C ILE A 29 -8.49 0.64 -1.15
N CYS A 30 -7.38 0.58 -1.88
CA CYS A 30 -7.25 -0.27 -3.07
C CYS A 30 -7.38 -1.76 -2.72
N TYR A 31 -6.76 -2.21 -1.63
CA TYR A 31 -6.84 -3.58 -1.16
C TYR A 31 -8.28 -3.93 -0.74
N GLY A 32 -8.92 -3.05 0.03
CA GLY A 32 -10.32 -3.22 0.46
C GLY A 32 -11.29 -3.28 -0.71
N ILE A 33 -11.17 -2.37 -1.69
CA ILE A 33 -12.06 -2.30 -2.85
C ILE A 33 -11.85 -3.49 -3.79
N ASN A 34 -10.62 -3.97 -3.94
CA ASN A 34 -10.32 -5.15 -4.77
C ASN A 34 -10.60 -6.48 -4.09
N ASN A 35 -11.00 -6.49 -2.81
CA ASN A 35 -11.38 -7.71 -2.14
C ASN A 35 -12.69 -8.26 -2.76
N TYR A 36 -12.80 -9.59 -2.91
CA TYR A 36 -13.82 -10.27 -3.72
C TYR A 36 -15.26 -9.80 -3.41
N LYS A 37 -15.58 -9.62 -2.12
CA LYS A 37 -16.91 -9.18 -1.66
C LYS A 37 -17.29 -7.76 -2.13
N VAL A 38 -16.33 -6.83 -2.13
CA VAL A 38 -16.57 -5.44 -2.56
C VAL A 38 -16.60 -5.34 -4.09
N LYS A 39 -15.73 -6.10 -4.76
CA LYS A 39 -15.70 -6.21 -6.22
C LYS A 39 -17.03 -6.68 -6.80
N GLU A 40 -17.66 -7.69 -6.20
CA GLU A 40 -18.96 -8.19 -6.62
C GLU A 40 -20.09 -7.17 -6.41
N GLY A 41 -20.08 -6.46 -5.27
CA GLY A 41 -21.06 -5.41 -4.99
C GLY A 41 -20.99 -4.25 -5.99
N ILE A 42 -19.78 -3.76 -6.28
CA ILE A 42 -19.58 -2.69 -7.27
C ILE A 42 -19.96 -3.18 -8.67
N GLN A 43 -19.59 -4.40 -9.05
CA GLN A 43 -19.93 -4.96 -10.36
C GLN A 43 -21.45 -5.13 -10.55
N LYS A 44 -22.20 -5.47 -9.49
CA LYS A 44 -23.67 -5.51 -9.52
C LYS A 44 -24.29 -4.13 -9.74
N VAL A 45 -23.67 -3.07 -9.21
CA VAL A 45 -24.18 -1.69 -9.34
C VAL A 45 -23.76 -1.05 -10.68
N THR A 46 -22.53 -1.27 -11.13
CA THR A 46 -21.98 -0.56 -12.30
C THR A 46 -22.03 -1.38 -13.60
N GLY A 47 -22.39 -2.68 -13.55
CA GLY A 47 -22.50 -3.57 -14.71
C GLY A 47 -21.19 -3.81 -15.50
N THR A 48 -20.08 -3.22 -15.05
CA THR A 48 -18.85 -3.09 -15.83
C THR A 48 -17.72 -3.94 -15.24
N GLN A 49 -17.18 -4.84 -16.05
CA GLN A 49 -16.02 -5.66 -15.69
C GLN A 49 -14.71 -4.89 -15.93
N THR A 50 -14.56 -3.73 -15.29
CA THR A 50 -13.36 -2.90 -15.47
C THR A 50 -12.12 -3.63 -14.95
N ARG A 51 -11.03 -3.66 -15.74
CA ARG A 51 -9.76 -4.29 -15.35
C ARG A 51 -9.22 -3.63 -14.07
N THR A 52 -8.75 -4.43 -13.12
CA THR A 52 -8.28 -3.99 -11.78
C THR A 52 -7.37 -2.77 -11.82
N ARG A 53 -6.48 -2.70 -12.83
CA ARG A 53 -5.54 -1.59 -13.04
C ARG A 53 -6.23 -0.23 -13.21
N TYR A 54 -7.29 -0.15 -14.01
CA TYR A 54 -8.02 1.09 -14.23
C TYR A 54 -8.81 1.54 -13.00
N ARG A 55 -9.36 0.59 -12.23
CA ARG A 55 -10.06 0.90 -10.97
C ARG A 55 -9.11 1.54 -9.97
N VAL A 56 -7.93 0.96 -9.79
CA VAL A 56 -6.89 1.49 -8.88
C VAL A 56 -6.48 2.91 -9.26
N ILE A 57 -6.29 3.17 -10.56
CA ILE A 57 -5.96 4.52 -11.05
C ILE A 57 -7.10 5.50 -10.76
N LEU A 58 -8.35 5.12 -11.06
CA LEU A 58 -9.52 5.97 -10.81
C LEU A 58 -9.70 6.28 -9.32
N ILE A 59 -9.57 5.26 -8.46
CA ILE A 59 -9.62 5.41 -7.01
C ILE A 59 -8.54 6.40 -6.55
N GLY A 60 -7.32 6.28 -7.08
CA GLY A 60 -6.22 7.17 -6.71
C GLY A 60 -6.46 8.62 -7.14
N ILE A 61 -6.99 8.84 -8.35
CA ILE A 61 -7.33 10.19 -8.83
C ILE A 61 -8.44 10.79 -7.97
N ILE A 62 -9.53 10.06 -7.70
CA ILE A 62 -10.65 10.55 -6.89
C ILE A 62 -10.18 10.84 -5.46
N TYR A 63 -9.42 9.91 -4.86
CA TYR A 63 -8.92 10.03 -3.50
C TYR A 63 -7.94 11.19 -3.37
N GLY A 64 -6.96 11.29 -4.27
CA GLY A 64 -5.98 12.39 -4.29
C GLY A 64 -6.63 13.75 -4.51
N THR A 65 -7.64 13.82 -5.39
CA THR A 65 -8.41 15.06 -5.61
C THR A 65 -9.18 15.47 -4.37
N GLY A 66 -9.89 14.55 -3.72
CA GLY A 66 -10.59 14.83 -2.46
C GLY A 66 -9.61 15.32 -1.39
N LEU A 67 -8.49 14.62 -1.23
CA LEU A 67 -7.49 14.93 -0.21
C LEU A 67 -6.81 16.29 -0.45
N TYR A 68 -6.60 16.67 -1.71
CA TYR A 68 -6.13 18.00 -2.10
C TYR A 68 -7.05 19.11 -1.57
N PHE A 69 -8.36 18.99 -1.81
CA PHE A 69 -9.33 19.97 -1.33
C PHE A 69 -9.49 19.96 0.19
N LEU A 70 -9.50 18.77 0.81
CA LEU A 70 -9.65 18.63 2.26
C LEU A 70 -8.46 19.21 3.04
N ARG A 71 -7.23 19.07 2.53
CA ARG A 71 -6.01 19.57 3.21
C ARG A 71 -5.59 20.98 2.80
N GLY A 72 -6.21 21.55 1.77
CA GLY A 72 -5.83 22.87 1.25
C GLY A 72 -4.40 22.93 0.73
N TYR A 73 -3.99 21.91 -0.04
CA TYR A 73 -2.60 21.80 -0.49
C TYR A 73 -2.18 22.94 -1.42
N LYS A 74 -0.93 23.40 -1.23
CA LYS A 74 -0.22 24.33 -2.12
C LYS A 74 0.28 23.58 -3.36
N ILE A 75 0.60 24.33 -4.41
CA ILE A 75 1.06 23.80 -5.71
C ILE A 75 2.26 22.84 -5.55
N GLN A 76 3.23 23.17 -4.70
CA GLN A 76 4.40 22.30 -4.45
C GLN A 76 4.03 20.95 -3.83
N GLN A 77 2.94 20.90 -3.05
CA GLN A 77 2.48 19.66 -2.41
C GLN A 77 1.71 18.77 -3.38
N ILE A 78 1.16 19.34 -4.47
CA ILE A 78 0.51 18.57 -5.53
C ILE A 78 1.54 17.70 -6.26
N GLU A 79 2.74 18.22 -6.53
CA GLU A 79 3.81 17.46 -7.16
C GLU A 79 4.24 16.28 -6.28
N ASN A 80 4.43 16.52 -4.98
CA ASN A 80 4.73 15.44 -4.03
C ASN A 80 3.60 14.42 -3.94
N LEU A 81 2.34 14.85 -3.99
CA LEU A 81 1.18 13.96 -3.98
C LEU A 81 1.13 13.09 -5.25
N LEU A 82 1.43 13.67 -6.40
CA LEU A 82 1.51 12.95 -7.67
C LEU A 82 2.67 11.94 -7.66
N GLN A 83 3.85 12.33 -7.20
CA GLN A 83 4.99 11.43 -7.01
C GLN A 83 4.65 10.29 -6.05
N SER A 84 3.95 10.60 -4.95
CA SER A 84 3.48 9.62 -3.97
C SER A 84 2.48 8.63 -4.59
N PHE A 85 1.59 9.10 -5.45
CA PHE A 85 0.67 8.25 -6.21
C PHE A 85 1.39 7.33 -7.17
N ILE A 86 2.31 7.85 -7.98
CA ILE A 86 3.11 7.04 -8.91
C ILE A 86 3.94 6.01 -8.14
N PHE A 87 4.58 6.43 -7.05
CA PHE A 87 5.33 5.55 -6.18
C PHE A 87 4.45 4.42 -5.62
N ALA A 88 3.27 4.75 -5.10
CA ALA A 88 2.34 3.74 -4.62
C ALA A 88 1.91 2.78 -5.74
N LEU A 89 1.65 3.26 -6.96
CA LEU A 89 1.30 2.39 -8.08
C LEU A 89 2.41 1.40 -8.44
N VAL A 90 3.66 1.86 -8.49
CA VAL A 90 4.81 1.01 -8.86
C VAL A 90 5.14 0.03 -7.74
N PHE A 91 5.13 0.49 -6.49
CA PHE A 91 5.61 -0.27 -5.33
C PHE A 91 4.50 -0.86 -4.46
N HIS A 92 3.21 -0.82 -4.87
CA HIS A 92 2.11 -1.32 -4.04
C HIS A 92 2.32 -2.75 -3.53
N LYS A 93 2.83 -3.67 -4.35
CA LYS A 93 3.07 -5.06 -3.92
C LYS A 93 4.08 -5.11 -2.76
N PHE A 94 5.21 -4.44 -2.93
CA PHE A 94 6.26 -4.36 -1.92
C PHE A 94 5.76 -3.68 -0.63
N ILE A 95 5.00 -2.59 -0.77
CA ILE A 95 4.44 -1.87 0.39
C ILE A 95 3.41 -2.74 1.11
N VAL A 96 2.56 -3.48 0.40
CA VAL A 96 1.60 -4.42 1.01
C VAL A 96 2.33 -5.52 1.76
N GLU A 97 3.36 -6.15 1.16
CA GLU A 97 4.16 -7.18 1.83
C GLU A 97 4.85 -6.64 3.09
N ALA A 98 5.50 -5.47 3.00
CA ALA A 98 6.14 -4.83 4.13
C ALA A 98 5.14 -4.47 5.24
N LEU A 99 3.96 -3.98 4.86
CA LEU A 99 2.89 -3.61 5.79
C LEU A 99 2.32 -4.85 6.47
N LEU A 100 2.02 -5.92 5.72
CA LEU A 100 1.57 -7.19 6.27
C LEU A 100 2.60 -7.78 7.23
N PHE A 101 3.88 -7.80 6.85
CA PHE A 101 4.97 -8.27 7.72
C PHE A 101 5.02 -7.47 9.03
N TRP A 102 5.01 -6.14 8.93
CA TRP A 102 5.05 -5.27 10.10
C TRP A 102 3.85 -5.51 11.03
N LEU A 103 2.66 -5.68 10.43
CA LEU A 103 1.38 -5.79 11.12
C LEU A 103 1.23 -7.16 11.79
N VAL A 104 1.68 -8.25 11.16
CA VAL A 104 1.78 -9.58 11.78
C VAL A 104 2.79 -9.57 12.93
N LYS A 105 3.94 -8.91 12.75
CA LYS A 105 5.00 -8.90 13.76
C LYS A 105 4.66 -8.06 15.00
N HIS A 106 3.93 -6.95 14.85
CA HIS A 106 3.75 -5.98 15.93
C HIS A 106 2.31 -5.74 16.39
N ALA A 107 1.29 -6.08 15.59
CA ALA A 107 -0.07 -5.56 15.80
C ALA A 107 -1.19 -6.61 15.81
N LEU A 108 -1.01 -7.79 15.19
CA LEU A 108 -2.10 -8.78 15.08
C LEU A 108 -1.98 -9.96 16.05
N PRO A 109 -3.08 -10.34 16.73
CA PRO A 109 -3.18 -11.62 17.40
C PRO A 109 -3.19 -12.77 16.39
N GLU A 110 -2.61 -13.92 16.77
CA GLU A 110 -2.35 -15.08 15.89
C GLU A 110 -3.60 -15.60 15.15
N SER A 111 -4.79 -15.39 15.72
CA SER A 111 -6.07 -15.80 15.14
C SER A 111 -6.45 -15.05 13.88
N ILE A 112 -6.01 -13.80 13.71
CA ILE A 112 -6.34 -12.97 12.54
C ILE A 112 -5.25 -13.07 11.47
N SER A 113 -3.99 -13.23 11.88
CA SER A 113 -2.86 -13.40 10.95
C SER A 113 -3.00 -14.63 10.05
N LYS A 114 -3.56 -15.74 10.56
CA LYS A 114 -3.83 -16.96 9.78
C LYS A 114 -4.87 -16.80 8.67
N HIS A 115 -5.71 -15.76 8.72
CA HIS A 115 -6.73 -15.48 7.71
C HIS A 115 -6.33 -14.41 6.69
N LEU A 116 -5.30 -13.60 7.00
CA LEU A 116 -4.83 -12.51 6.15
C LEU A 116 -3.60 -12.88 5.31
N VAL A 117 -2.87 -13.92 5.73
CA VAL A 117 -1.61 -14.35 5.15
C VAL A 117 -1.65 -15.86 4.94
N ASP A 118 -1.28 -16.35 3.76
CA ASP A 118 -1.18 -17.79 3.47
C ASP A 118 -0.18 -18.48 4.42
N GLU A 119 -0.43 -19.74 4.79
CA GLU A 119 0.44 -20.48 5.74
C GLU A 119 1.89 -20.55 5.27
N GLU A 120 2.12 -20.61 3.95
CA GLU A 120 3.46 -20.62 3.35
C GLU A 120 4.19 -19.28 3.55
N GLN A 121 3.46 -18.17 3.50
CA GLN A 121 3.98 -16.83 3.79
C GLN A 121 4.26 -16.70 5.29
N LEU A 122 3.36 -17.17 6.17
CA LEU A 122 3.58 -17.19 7.63
C LEU A 122 4.83 -17.99 8.03
N LYS A 123 5.07 -19.13 7.38
CA LYS A 123 6.22 -20.00 7.65
C LYS A 123 7.56 -19.35 7.24
N ASN A 124 7.56 -18.62 6.12
CA ASN A 124 8.72 -17.82 5.68
C ASN A 124 8.93 -16.55 6.53
N LEU A 125 7.86 -16.02 7.13
CA LEU A 125 7.91 -14.79 7.94
C LEU A 125 8.26 -15.04 9.42
N ASN A 126 8.19 -16.29 9.90
CA ASN A 126 8.49 -16.65 11.28
C ASN A 126 9.18 -18.03 11.41
N PRO A 127 10.43 -18.17 10.96
CA PRO A 127 11.16 -19.44 11.01
C PRO A 127 11.38 -19.95 12.46
N ASP A 128 11.43 -19.07 13.46
CA ASP A 128 11.68 -19.43 14.87
C ASP A 128 10.50 -20.10 15.61
N LYS A 129 9.30 -20.15 15.01
CA LYS A 129 8.14 -20.85 15.60
C LYS A 129 7.83 -22.20 14.94
N ALA A 130 8.60 -22.61 13.93
CA ALA A 130 8.40 -23.89 13.25
C ALA A 130 9.05 -25.08 13.98
N ASP A 131 10.03 -24.83 14.86
CA ASP A 131 10.81 -25.85 15.56
C ASP A 131 10.50 -25.91 17.07
N GLY A 132 9.23 -25.67 17.43
CA GLY A 132 8.75 -25.64 18.82
C GLY A 132 7.87 -26.82 19.23
N GLU A 133 7.85 -27.90 18.45
CA GLU A 133 7.26 -29.18 18.87
C GLU A 133 8.35 -30.28 18.83
N HIS A 134 9.12 -30.38 19.92
CA HIS A 134 9.64 -31.64 20.44
C HIS A 134 9.90 -31.51 21.95
#